data_AF-A0A3N5FTR4-F1
#
_entry.id   AF-A0A3N5FTR4-F1
#
_cell.length_a   1.000
_cell.length_b   1.000
_cell.length_c   1.000
_cell.angle_alpha   90.00
_cell.angle_beta   90.00
_cell.angle_gamma   90.00
#
_symmetry.space_group_name_H-M   'P 1'
#
loop_
_entity.id
_entity.type
_entity.pdbx_description
1 polymer ?
#
loop_
_entity_poly.entity_id
_entity_poly.type
_entity_poly.pdbx_seq_one_letter_code
_entity_poly.pdbx_strand_id
1 'polypeptide(L)'
;MLLPTGTGEARQLTRSNVDHVSGGWFPDGTRMVFVGSEGAGHQSRSYLLNLDGTEKPLTPEGLVGTLVTPDGRFVLVSRARTGEWQLFSVDGGSAQRITALQADDIPLRFTPDGRTLDVARVVNLRVQFYRVDLQSGSRKLLRDVGPDDLVGVAIVGAPAISPDGRSFGYQFRRTISSLYGVDGLK
;
A
#
# COMPACT_ATOMS: atom_id res chain seq x y z
N MET A 1 -3.48 10.58 -11.66
CA MET A 1 -4.80 11.21 -11.89
C MET A 1 -5.53 11.27 -10.55
N LEU A 2 -5.83 12.47 -10.03
CA LEU A 2 -6.76 12.60 -8.90
C LEU A 2 -8.19 12.42 -9.42
N LEU A 3 -8.98 11.52 -8.82
CA LEU A 3 -10.42 11.55 -8.98
C LEU A 3 -11.04 12.29 -7.77
N PRO A 4 -11.75 13.41 -7.98
CA PRO A 4 -12.54 14.04 -6.93
C PRO A 4 -13.78 13.21 -6.60
N THR A 5 -14.18 13.19 -5.33
CA THR A 5 -15.42 12.55 -4.85
C THR A 5 -16.65 13.49 -4.92
N GLY A 6 -16.60 14.49 -5.80
CA GLY A 6 -17.68 15.40 -6.21
C GLY A 6 -17.43 15.89 -7.66
N THR A 7 -18.24 16.82 -8.19
CA THR A 7 -17.93 17.51 -9.46
C THR A 7 -16.70 18.39 -9.30
N GLY A 8 -15.52 17.80 -9.46
CA GLY A 8 -14.26 18.48 -9.61
C GLY A 8 -13.61 18.08 -10.92
N GLU A 9 -12.94 19.02 -11.57
CA GLU A 9 -12.18 18.71 -12.77
C GLU A 9 -10.89 17.95 -12.41
N ALA A 10 -10.60 16.90 -13.16
CA ALA A 10 -9.33 16.18 -13.02
C ALA A 10 -8.18 17.13 -13.35
N ARG A 11 -7.32 17.42 -12.36
CA ARG A 11 -6.12 18.23 -12.57
C ARG A 11 -4.89 17.33 -12.68
N GLN A 12 -4.15 17.47 -13.77
CA GLN A 12 -2.81 16.91 -13.88
C GLN A 12 -1.85 17.71 -12.98
N LEU A 13 -1.23 17.04 -12.02
CA LEU A 13 -0.33 17.66 -11.05
C LEU A 13 1.14 17.56 -11.45
N THR A 14 1.53 16.49 -12.13
CA THR A 14 2.91 16.21 -12.52
C THR A 14 3.09 16.36 -14.03
N ARG A 15 4.26 16.87 -14.43
CA ARG A 15 4.71 16.96 -15.83
C ARG A 15 6.06 16.28 -16.05
N SER A 16 6.48 15.45 -15.10
CA SER A 16 7.79 14.82 -15.09
C SER A 16 7.79 13.49 -15.83
N ASN A 17 9.00 13.05 -16.19
CA ASN A 17 9.26 11.78 -16.88
C ASN A 17 9.29 10.59 -15.90
N VAL A 18 8.66 10.73 -14.74
CA VAL A 18 8.64 9.71 -13.70
C VAL A 18 7.43 8.81 -13.91
N ASP A 19 7.62 7.50 -13.94
CA ASP A 19 6.51 6.55 -13.97
C ASP A 19 5.81 6.49 -12.61
N HIS A 20 4.49 6.65 -12.55
CA HIS A 20 3.75 6.73 -11.28
C HIS A 20 3.00 5.42 -11.01
N VAL A 21 3.32 4.73 -9.90
CA VAL A 21 2.76 3.38 -9.62
C VAL A 21 1.72 3.38 -8.50
N SER A 22 1.96 4.13 -7.42
CA SER A 22 1.05 4.27 -6.28
C SER A 22 1.35 5.56 -5.51
N GLY A 23 0.39 6.09 -4.75
CA GLY A 23 0.58 7.28 -3.96
C GLY A 23 -0.33 7.37 -2.74
N GLY A 24 0.05 8.23 -1.80
CA GLY A 24 -0.65 8.51 -0.56
C GLY A 24 -0.64 10.01 -0.25
N TRP A 25 -1.66 10.46 0.47
CA TRP A 25 -1.77 11.85 0.90
C TRP A 25 -1.02 12.09 2.20
N PHE A 26 -0.46 13.29 2.31
CA PHE A 26 -0.09 13.83 3.61
C PHE A 26 -1.35 14.25 4.38
N PRO A 27 -1.31 14.23 5.73
CA PRO A 27 -2.42 14.68 6.56
C PRO A 27 -2.84 16.15 6.34
N ASP A 28 -1.94 16.99 5.81
CA ASP A 28 -2.22 18.40 5.48
C ASP A 28 -3.09 18.60 4.24
N GLY A 29 -3.29 17.56 3.42
CA GLY A 29 -4.05 17.64 2.18
C GLY A 29 -3.41 18.50 1.07
N THR A 30 -2.19 19.02 1.27
CA THR A 30 -1.48 19.87 0.28
C THR A 30 -0.28 19.16 -0.34
N ARG A 31 0.08 17.99 0.21
CA ARG A 31 1.19 17.16 -0.27
C ARG A 31 0.77 15.72 -0.52
N MET A 32 1.47 15.07 -1.43
CA MET A 32 1.37 13.65 -1.71
C MET A 32 2.75 13.01 -1.73
N VAL A 33 2.82 11.75 -1.34
CA VAL A 33 3.97 10.87 -1.64
C VAL A 33 3.57 9.90 -2.74
N PHE A 34 4.46 9.64 -3.69
CA PHE A 34 4.23 8.61 -4.70
C PHE A 34 5.50 7.83 -5.01
N VAL A 35 5.35 6.61 -5.50
CA VAL A 35 6.47 5.78 -5.96
C VAL A 35 6.63 5.94 -7.47
N GLY A 36 7.87 6.18 -7.90
CA GLY A 36 8.21 6.21 -9.32
C GLY A 36 9.67 5.93 -9.64
N SER A 37 9.99 5.90 -10.93
CA SER A 37 11.34 5.67 -11.48
C SER A 37 11.62 6.66 -12.60
N GLU A 38 12.89 7.07 -12.73
CA GLU A 38 13.38 7.96 -13.79
C GLU A 38 13.75 7.22 -15.09
N GLY A 39 13.32 5.97 -15.25
CA GLY A 39 13.56 5.18 -16.44
C GLY A 39 14.82 4.31 -16.34
N ALA A 40 15.39 3.97 -17.50
CA ALA A 40 16.45 2.96 -17.61
C ALA A 40 17.67 3.32 -16.75
N GLY A 41 18.09 2.38 -15.89
CA GLY A 41 19.24 2.55 -15.00
C GLY A 41 18.91 3.03 -13.58
N HIS A 42 17.67 3.44 -13.31
CA HIS A 42 17.25 3.95 -12.01
C HIS A 42 16.28 3.01 -11.29
N GLN A 43 16.54 2.74 -10.00
CA GLN A 43 15.60 1.99 -9.17
C GLN A 43 14.43 2.88 -8.74
N SER A 44 13.25 2.29 -8.51
CA SER A 44 12.12 3.04 -7.99
C SER A 44 12.43 3.66 -6.62
N ARG A 45 11.89 4.85 -6.39
CA ARG A 45 11.95 5.58 -5.12
C ARG A 45 10.67 6.35 -4.85
N SER A 46 10.58 6.91 -3.65
CA SER A 46 9.45 7.75 -3.27
C SER A 46 9.77 9.21 -3.56
N TYR A 47 8.77 9.95 -4.01
CA TYR A 47 8.82 11.37 -4.32
C TYR A 47 7.80 12.12 -3.47
N LEU A 48 8.17 13.33 -3.06
CA LEU A 48 7.24 14.29 -2.49
C LEU A 48 6.71 15.16 -3.61
N LEU A 49 5.38 15.29 -3.70
CA LEU A 49 4.66 16.15 -4.62
C LEU A 49 3.84 17.16 -3.83
N ASN A 50 4.03 18.44 -4.09
CA ASN A 50 3.15 19.50 -3.61
C ASN A 50 2.02 19.75 -4.62
N LEU A 51 0.88 20.23 -4.15
CA LEU A 51 -0.26 20.54 -5.04
C LEU A 51 0.01 21.67 -6.03
N ASP A 52 1.04 22.49 -5.84
CA ASP A 52 1.48 23.46 -6.84
C ASP A 52 2.17 22.81 -8.05
N GLY A 53 2.41 21.49 -8.00
CA GLY A 53 3.05 20.69 -9.05
C GLY A 53 4.56 20.54 -8.86
N THR A 54 5.14 21.13 -7.81
CA THR A 54 6.55 20.91 -7.48
C THR A 54 6.74 19.51 -6.90
N GLU A 55 7.75 18.81 -7.43
CA GLU A 55 8.12 17.48 -6.97
C GLU A 55 9.62 17.39 -6.70
N LYS A 56 9.99 16.53 -5.74
CA LYS A 56 11.37 16.21 -5.45
C LYS A 56 11.52 14.76 -4.98
N PRO A 57 12.67 14.12 -5.21
CA PRO A 57 12.99 12.85 -4.56
C PRO A 57 12.87 12.99 -3.04
N LEU A 58 12.12 12.09 -2.43
CA LEU A 58 12.01 11.99 -0.98
C LEU A 58 13.03 10.98 -0.44
N THR A 59 13.15 9.82 -1.07
CA THR A 59 14.04 8.75 -0.64
C THR A 59 15.21 8.53 -1.61
N PRO A 60 16.29 7.86 -1.16
CA PRO A 60 17.26 7.27 -2.07
C PRO A 60 16.63 6.22 -2.99
N GLU A 61 17.31 5.91 -4.08
CA GLU A 61 16.94 4.81 -4.97
C GLU A 61 16.82 3.46 -4.24
N GLY A 62 15.83 2.67 -4.65
CA GLY A 62 15.55 1.34 -4.09
C GLY A 62 14.74 1.36 -2.80
N LEU A 63 14.43 2.54 -2.26
CA LEU A 63 13.63 2.72 -1.05
C LEU A 63 12.26 3.31 -1.39
N VAL A 64 11.20 2.55 -1.15
CA VAL A 64 9.85 2.87 -1.61
C VAL A 64 8.82 2.79 -0.49
N GLY A 65 7.82 3.68 -0.53
CA GLY A 65 6.67 3.64 0.35
C GLY A 65 5.76 4.85 0.14
N THR A 66 4.49 4.70 0.50
CA THR A 66 3.46 5.73 0.27
C THR A 66 2.68 6.07 1.53
N LEU A 67 2.95 5.39 2.65
CA LEU A 67 2.16 5.56 3.85
C LEU A 67 2.79 6.61 4.77
N VAL A 68 2.11 7.75 4.90
CA VAL A 68 2.54 8.87 5.73
C VAL A 68 2.03 8.67 7.16
N THR A 69 2.88 8.99 8.13
CA THR A 69 2.52 9.06 9.55
C THR A 69 1.46 10.14 9.81
N PRO A 70 0.60 10.01 10.84
CA PRO A 70 -0.46 10.98 11.10
C PRO A 70 0.03 12.40 11.42
N ASP A 71 1.26 12.54 11.91
CA ASP A 71 1.91 13.83 12.15
C ASP A 71 2.56 14.43 10.89
N GLY A 72 2.55 13.71 9.77
CA GLY A 72 3.09 14.15 8.49
C GLY A 72 4.62 14.21 8.42
N ARG A 73 5.35 13.75 9.44
CA ARG A 73 6.81 13.91 9.52
C ARG A 73 7.60 12.77 8.90
N PHE A 74 6.99 11.60 8.79
CA PHE A 74 7.65 10.40 8.28
C PHE A 74 6.79 9.66 7.25
N VAL A 75 7.47 8.97 6.34
CA VAL A 75 6.87 7.98 5.44
C VAL A 75 7.40 6.59 5.81
N LEU A 76 6.49 5.62 5.95
CA LEU A 76 6.86 4.22 6.09
C LEU A 76 7.32 3.69 4.73
N VAL A 77 8.57 3.27 4.69
CA VAL A 77 9.24 2.81 3.48
C VAL A 77 9.94 1.48 3.74
N SER A 78 10.18 0.72 2.69
CA SER A 78 11.03 -0.46 2.73
C SER A 78 11.89 -0.52 1.48
N ARG A 79 12.99 -1.27 1.56
CA ARG A 79 13.66 -1.67 0.32
C ARG A 79 12.71 -2.56 -0.48
N ALA A 80 12.68 -2.36 -1.79
CA ALA A 80 11.78 -3.10 -2.66
C ALA A 80 11.93 -4.61 -2.42
N ARG A 81 10.85 -5.27 -1.98
CA ARG A 81 10.75 -6.72 -1.77
C ARG A 81 11.58 -7.33 -0.63
N THR A 82 12.16 -6.53 0.28
CA THR A 82 12.96 -7.09 1.39
C THR A 82 12.21 -7.20 2.72
N GLY A 83 11.14 -6.42 2.90
CA GLY A 83 10.44 -6.35 4.19
C GLY A 83 11.21 -5.62 5.29
N GLU A 84 12.27 -4.89 4.93
CA GLU A 84 13.03 -4.07 5.87
C GLU A 84 12.36 -2.70 6.06
N TRP A 85 11.39 -2.66 6.97
CA TRP A 85 10.59 -1.48 7.24
C TRP A 85 11.35 -0.41 8.02
N GLN A 86 11.19 0.84 7.60
CA GLN A 86 11.74 2.01 8.27
C GLN A 86 10.84 3.23 8.08
N LEU A 87 10.85 4.13 9.06
CA LEU A 87 10.28 5.47 8.93
C LEU A 87 11.36 6.39 8.38
N PHE A 88 11.11 6.98 7.21
CA PHE A 88 12.01 7.93 6.58
C PHE A 88 11.48 9.36 6.79
N SER A 89 12.35 10.25 7.25
CA SER A 89 12.01 11.65 7.49
C SER A 89 11.62 12.37 6.20
N VAL A 90 10.52 13.11 6.23
CA VAL A 90 10.03 13.93 5.10
C VAL A 90 10.97 15.09 4.79
N ASP A 91 11.64 15.61 5.83
CA ASP A 91 12.66 16.64 5.69
C ASP A 91 14.03 16.07 5.25
N GLY A 92 14.10 14.74 5.10
CA GLY A 92 15.29 14.00 4.69
C GLY A 92 16.22 13.60 5.85
N GLY A 93 17.24 12.82 5.49
CA GLY A 93 18.46 12.63 6.30
C GLY A 93 18.42 11.64 7.46
N SER A 94 17.24 11.25 7.99
CA SER A 94 17.15 10.26 9.06
C SER A 94 16.12 9.17 8.75
N ALA A 95 16.48 7.93 9.09
CA ALA A 95 15.59 6.79 9.00
C ALA A 95 15.60 6.00 10.31
N GLN A 96 14.42 5.66 10.81
CA GLN A 96 14.23 4.84 12.00
C GLN A 96 13.74 3.45 11.60
N ARG A 97 14.49 2.40 11.92
CA ARG A 97 14.07 1.02 11.65
C ARG A 97 12.82 0.66 12.47
N ILE A 98 11.88 -0.03 11.84
CA ILE A 98 10.70 -0.61 12.48
C ILE A 98 10.89 -2.11 12.58
N THR A 99 11.05 -2.61 13.81
CA THR A 99 11.25 -4.05 14.09
C THR A 99 9.96 -4.78 14.41
N ALA A 100 8.88 -4.05 14.71
CA ALA A 100 7.56 -4.61 15.01
C ALA A 100 6.87 -5.24 13.79
N LEU A 101 7.29 -4.89 12.57
CA LEU A 101 6.71 -5.37 11.33
C LEU A 101 7.48 -6.56 10.76
N GLN A 102 6.75 -7.49 10.19
CA GLN A 102 7.27 -8.69 9.53
C GLN A 102 7.45 -8.44 8.03
N ALA A 103 8.27 -9.26 7.39
CA ALA A 103 8.63 -9.05 5.98
C ALA A 103 7.45 -9.21 5.02
N ASP A 104 6.46 -10.03 5.39
CA ASP A 104 5.26 -10.30 4.61
C ASP A 104 4.03 -9.49 5.07
N ASP A 105 4.21 -8.56 6.02
CA ASP A 105 3.16 -7.61 6.36
C ASP A 105 2.92 -6.67 5.17
N ILE A 106 1.64 -6.38 4.91
CA ILE A 106 1.18 -5.38 3.96
C ILE A 106 0.67 -4.20 4.78
N PRO A 107 1.45 -3.12 4.93
CA PRO A 107 0.99 -1.92 5.63
C PRO A 107 -0.23 -1.31 4.96
N LEU A 108 -1.27 -1.03 5.74
CA LEU A 108 -2.50 -0.44 5.22
C LEU A 108 -2.66 1.01 5.66
N ARG A 109 -2.51 1.26 6.97
CA ARG A 109 -2.64 2.60 7.54
C ARG A 109 -2.10 2.70 8.96
N PHE A 110 -1.61 3.88 9.32
CA PHE A 110 -1.46 4.24 10.72
C PHE A 110 -2.82 4.50 11.35
N THR A 111 -2.96 4.15 12.62
CA THR A 111 -4.06 4.67 13.43
C THR A 111 -3.85 6.16 13.72
N PRO A 112 -4.91 6.93 14.01
CA PRO A 112 -4.80 8.38 14.26
C PRO A 112 -3.83 8.75 15.40
N ASP A 113 -3.62 7.84 16.35
CA ASP A 113 -2.67 8.01 17.46
C ASP A 113 -1.19 7.90 17.04
N GLY A 114 -0.88 7.46 15.82
CA GLY A 114 0.47 7.23 15.30
C GLY A 114 1.24 6.09 15.97
N ARG A 115 0.66 5.42 16.97
CA ARG A 115 1.30 4.37 17.77
C ARG A 115 1.15 2.99 17.16
N THR A 116 0.05 2.77 16.45
CA THR A 116 -0.24 1.47 15.85
C THR A 116 -0.40 1.55 14.34
N LEU A 117 -0.17 0.41 13.71
CA LEU A 117 -0.30 0.23 12.27
C LEU A 117 -1.27 -0.92 12.01
N ASP A 118 -2.31 -0.67 11.23
CA ASP A 118 -3.14 -1.73 10.68
C ASP A 118 -2.40 -2.32 9.47
N VAL A 119 -2.20 -3.64 9.48
CA VAL A 119 -1.52 -4.41 8.43
C VAL A 119 -2.38 -5.57 7.97
N ALA A 120 -2.14 -6.07 6.77
CA ALA A 120 -2.70 -7.32 6.28
C ALA A 120 -1.61 -8.35 5.97
N ARG A 121 -1.98 -9.62 6.01
CA ARG A 121 -1.19 -10.73 5.48
C ARG A 121 -2.10 -11.62 4.64
N VAL A 122 -1.57 -12.16 3.55
CA VAL A 122 -2.28 -13.15 2.75
C VAL A 122 -1.70 -14.51 3.06
N VAL A 123 -2.48 -15.37 3.73
CA VAL A 123 -2.06 -16.71 4.16
C VAL A 123 -3.16 -17.69 3.78
N ASN A 124 -2.79 -18.78 3.08
CA ASN A 124 -3.73 -19.83 2.68
C ASN A 124 -5.00 -19.31 2.00
N LEU A 125 -4.85 -18.40 1.01
CA LEU A 125 -5.96 -17.76 0.28
C LEU A 125 -6.94 -16.97 1.17
N ARG A 126 -6.49 -16.55 2.35
CA ARG A 126 -7.22 -15.66 3.26
C ARG A 126 -6.43 -14.40 3.52
N VAL A 127 -7.14 -13.32 3.78
CA VAL A 127 -6.58 -12.05 4.25
C VAL A 127 -6.81 -11.93 5.74
N GLN A 128 -5.70 -11.90 6.48
CA GLN A 128 -5.69 -11.65 7.91
C GLN A 128 -5.30 -10.21 8.17
N PHE A 129 -6.16 -9.47 8.86
CA PHE A 129 -5.94 -8.09 9.25
C PHE A 129 -5.49 -8.02 10.71
N TYR A 130 -4.41 -7.31 10.96
CA TYR A 130 -3.84 -7.12 12.30
C TYR A 130 -3.70 -5.65 12.63
N ARG A 131 -3.79 -5.32 13.92
CA ARG A 131 -3.25 -4.09 14.49
C ARG A 131 -1.95 -4.38 15.20
N VAL A 132 -0.89 -3.67 14.82
CA VAL A 132 0.46 -3.83 15.38
C VAL A 132 0.83 -2.59 16.16
N ASP A 133 1.18 -2.74 17.43
CA ASP A 133 1.79 -1.68 18.23
C ASP A 133 3.27 -1.59 17.88
N LEU A 134 3.70 -0.42 17.36
CA LEU A 134 5.04 -0.26 16.78
C LEU A 134 6.16 -0.20 17.82
N GLN A 135 5.82 0.01 19.10
CA GLN A 135 6.78 0.09 20.18
C GLN A 135 7.03 -1.28 20.83
N SER A 136 5.96 -1.98 21.17
CA SER A 136 6.02 -3.29 21.84
C SER A 136 6.11 -4.46 20.88
N GLY A 137 5.74 -4.28 19.61
CA GLY A 137 5.59 -5.37 18.64
C GLY A 137 4.33 -6.21 18.87
N SER A 138 3.46 -5.85 19.81
CA SER A 138 2.23 -6.58 20.11
C SER A 138 1.29 -6.56 18.91
N ARG A 139 0.70 -7.71 18.56
CA ARG A 139 -0.19 -7.88 17.41
C ARG A 139 -1.56 -8.34 17.87
N LYS A 140 -2.61 -7.69 17.39
CA LYS A 140 -4.00 -8.08 17.61
C LYS A 140 -4.66 -8.41 16.28
N LEU A 141 -5.19 -9.63 16.12
CA LEU A 141 -6.03 -9.98 14.98
C LEU A 141 -7.32 -9.15 15.03
N LEU A 142 -7.62 -8.45 13.94
CA LEU A 142 -8.85 -7.69 13.77
C LEU A 142 -9.89 -8.51 13.01
N ARG A 143 -9.50 -9.13 11.90
CA ARG A 143 -10.36 -9.92 11.01
C ARG A 143 -9.56 -10.98 10.27
N ASP A 144 -10.23 -12.09 9.96
CA ASP A 144 -9.74 -13.13 9.07
C ASP A 144 -10.86 -13.42 8.05
N VAL A 145 -10.62 -13.05 6.80
CA VAL A 145 -11.62 -13.11 5.73
C VAL A 145 -11.04 -13.77 4.49
N GLY A 146 -11.89 -14.44 3.74
CA GLY A 146 -11.52 -15.08 2.48
C GLY A 146 -12.71 -15.80 1.88
N PRO A 147 -12.60 -16.32 0.65
CA PRO A 147 -13.64 -17.13 0.05
C PRO A 147 -13.92 -18.37 0.91
N ASP A 148 -15.20 -18.67 1.14
CA ASP A 148 -15.59 -19.91 1.84
C ASP A 148 -15.39 -21.14 0.94
N ASP A 149 -15.63 -20.98 -0.36
CA ASP A 149 -15.38 -21.99 -1.39
C ASP A 149 -14.09 -21.65 -2.16
N LEU A 150 -13.11 -22.53 -2.04
CA LEU A 150 -11.79 -22.37 -2.65
C LEU A 150 -11.69 -22.96 -4.07
N VAL A 151 -12.72 -23.65 -4.57
CA VAL A 151 -12.67 -24.34 -5.86
C VAL A 151 -12.40 -23.34 -6.98
N GLY A 152 -11.28 -23.49 -7.69
CA GLY A 152 -10.90 -22.58 -8.77
C GLY A 152 -10.43 -21.20 -8.32
N VAL A 153 -10.31 -20.93 -7.01
CA VAL A 153 -9.70 -19.68 -6.52
C VAL A 153 -8.19 -19.73 -6.80
N ALA A 154 -7.72 -18.75 -7.57
CA ALA A 154 -6.32 -18.67 -8.00
C ALA A 154 -5.51 -17.66 -7.18
N ILE A 155 -6.10 -16.52 -6.80
CA ILE A 155 -5.41 -15.42 -6.12
C ILE A 155 -6.37 -14.75 -5.13
N VAL A 156 -5.86 -14.36 -3.96
CA VAL A 156 -6.51 -13.45 -2.99
C VAL A 156 -5.54 -12.30 -2.70
N GLY A 157 -6.04 -11.06 -2.62
CA GLY A 157 -5.21 -9.88 -2.44
C GLY A 157 -5.99 -8.57 -2.32
N ALA A 158 -5.32 -7.46 -2.64
CA ALA A 158 -5.83 -6.08 -2.52
C ALA A 158 -6.55 -5.80 -1.18
N PRO A 159 -5.90 -6.09 -0.03
CA PRO A 159 -6.49 -5.80 1.27
C PRO A 159 -6.76 -4.29 1.43
N ALA A 160 -7.90 -3.94 1.99
CA ALA A 160 -8.27 -2.56 2.29
C ALA A 160 -9.04 -2.46 3.61
N ILE A 161 -8.88 -1.34 4.31
CA ILE A 161 -9.63 -0.99 5.53
C ILE A 161 -10.24 0.40 5.34
N SER A 162 -11.48 0.60 5.76
CA SER A 162 -12.13 1.92 5.73
C SER A 162 -11.44 2.92 6.68
N PRO A 163 -11.51 4.24 6.43
CA PRO A 163 -10.89 5.24 7.30
C PRO A 163 -11.33 5.19 8.78
N ASP A 164 -12.54 4.72 9.07
CA ASP A 164 -13.02 4.52 10.44
C ASP A 164 -12.60 3.18 11.06
N GLY A 165 -11.96 2.29 10.29
CA GLY A 165 -11.52 0.96 10.72
C GLY A 165 -12.63 -0.07 10.91
N ARG A 166 -13.86 0.21 10.48
CA ARG A 166 -15.02 -0.67 10.71
C ARG A 166 -15.26 -1.68 9.60
N SER A 167 -14.81 -1.37 8.39
CA SER A 167 -15.02 -2.20 7.19
C SER A 167 -13.70 -2.69 6.63
N PHE A 168 -13.72 -3.91 6.10
CA PHE A 168 -12.56 -4.63 5.57
C PHE A 168 -12.92 -5.16 4.20
N GLY A 169 -12.03 -4.99 3.23
CA GLY A 169 -12.20 -5.43 1.85
C GLY A 169 -11.02 -6.26 1.39
N TYR A 170 -11.30 -7.19 0.47
CA TYR A 170 -10.29 -7.94 -0.26
C TYR A 170 -10.82 -8.26 -1.65
N GLN A 171 -9.91 -8.61 -2.56
CA GLN A 171 -10.23 -9.10 -3.89
C GLN A 171 -9.73 -10.54 -4.04
N PHE A 172 -10.42 -11.32 -4.86
CA PHE A 172 -9.94 -12.63 -5.26
C PHE A 172 -10.31 -12.92 -6.72
N ARG A 173 -9.52 -13.77 -7.36
CA ARG A 173 -9.78 -14.26 -8.72
C ARG A 173 -10.12 -15.74 -8.65
N ARG A 174 -11.24 -16.11 -9.28
CA ARG A 174 -11.69 -17.49 -9.44
C ARG A 174 -11.81 -17.82 -10.92
N THR A 175 -11.30 -18.98 -11.32
CA THR A 175 -11.44 -19.56 -12.66
C THR A 175 -12.15 -20.90 -12.53
N ILE A 176 -13.30 -21.04 -13.18
CA ILE A 176 -14.05 -22.29 -13.24
C ILE A 176 -14.09 -22.72 -14.71
N SER A 177 -13.88 -24.00 -14.96
CA SER A 177 -13.97 -24.57 -16.30
C SER A 177 -14.85 -25.81 -16.28
N SER A 178 -15.70 -25.95 -17.29
CA SER A 178 -16.54 -27.12 -17.52
C SER A 178 -16.05 -27.83 -18.77
N LEU A 179 -15.84 -29.15 -18.69
CA LEU A 179 -15.55 -29.99 -19.84
C LEU A 179 -16.84 -30.69 -20.27
N TYR A 180 -17.23 -30.52 -21.53
CA TYR A 180 -18.34 -31.24 -22.13
C TYR A 180 -17.79 -32.30 -23.07
N GLY A 181 -18.06 -33.58 -22.79
CA GLY A 181 -17.85 -34.66 -23.75
C GLY A 181 -19.02 -34.71 -24.72
N VAL A 182 -18.73 -34.74 -26.02
CA VAL A 182 -19.75 -34.98 -27.06
C VAL A 182 -19.39 -36.29 -27.76
N ASP A 183 -20.21 -37.31 -27.53
CA ASP A 183 -20.15 -38.56 -28.29
C ASP A 183 -21.25 -38.57 -29.36
N GLY A 184 -20.93 -39.02 -30.57
CA GLY A 184 -21.90 -39.21 -31.66
C GLY A 184 -21.97 -38.10 -32.72
N LEU A 185 -20.84 -37.49 -33.09
CA LEU A 185 -20.73 -36.79 -34.38
C LEU A 185 -20.91 -37.83 -35.51
N LYS A 186 -22.09 -37.82 -36.12
CA LYS A 186 -22.39 -38.63 -37.32
C LYS A 186 -21.77 -38.01 -38.57
#